data_AF-A0A0L0UNP5-F1
#
_entry.id   AF-A0A0L0UNP5-F1
#
_cell.length_a   1.000
_cell.length_b   1.000
_cell.length_c   1.000
_cell.angle_alpha   90.00
_cell.angle_beta   90.00
_cell.angle_gamma   90.00
#
_symmetry.space_group_name_H-M   'P 1'
#
loop_
_entity.id
_entity.type
_entity.pdbx_description
1 polymer ?
#
loop_
_entity_poly.entity_id
_entity_poly.type
_entity_poly.pdbx_seq_one_letter_code
_entity_poly.pdbx_strand_id
1 'polypeptide(L)'
;MYLTHLTGQLETTFLTTFTRASALSALLEEKDLPHSLSSLITNVMKTQPAPTDLDSKTTRLSYQPSLSDHVLKLLVEQINMIGPPNHLPSDQYHQLTRANRNSFHPINGKHTPLKQYRNGDITYSTSEANSRNSLVKLDDTGFADCHRFGFIENIFVHSYQTANKVRKTHTWFVIKPLQPIPQSLKNPFRELKSPAMQIDL
;
A
#
# COMPACT_ATOMS: atom_id res chain seq x y z
N MET A 1 -19.32 25.85 -17.38
CA MET A 1 -19.17 24.39 -17.18
C MET A 1 -17.68 24.10 -17.27
N TYR A 2 -16.97 24.04 -16.14
CA TYR A 2 -15.51 24.04 -16.05
C TYR A 2 -15.01 22.67 -15.60
N LEU A 3 -14.33 21.92 -16.49
CA LEU A 3 -13.68 20.63 -16.18
C LEU A 3 -12.32 20.47 -16.88
N THR A 4 -11.65 21.57 -17.25
CA THR A 4 -10.34 21.54 -17.94
C THR A 4 -9.16 21.97 -17.05
N HIS A 5 -9.39 22.38 -15.81
CA HIS A 5 -8.35 22.96 -14.95
C HIS A 5 -7.64 21.97 -14.01
N LEU A 6 -8.21 20.77 -13.78
CA LEU A 6 -7.67 19.76 -12.86
C LEU A 6 -6.58 18.88 -13.48
N THR A 7 -6.67 18.60 -14.77
CA THR A 7 -5.72 17.73 -15.50
C THR A 7 -4.33 18.36 -15.58
N GLY A 8 -4.27 19.67 -15.87
CA GLY A 8 -3.01 20.40 -15.96
C GLY A 8 -2.26 20.51 -14.62
N GLN A 9 -2.96 20.49 -13.48
CA GLN A 9 -2.35 20.56 -12.14
C GLN A 9 -1.73 19.22 -11.72
N LEU A 10 -2.34 18.09 -12.08
CA LEU A 10 -1.77 16.75 -11.83
C LEU A 10 -0.52 16.52 -12.67
N GLU A 11 -0.55 16.92 -13.95
CA GLU A 11 0.61 16.86 -14.85
C GLU A 11 1.75 17.77 -14.37
N THR A 12 1.47 19.02 -13.97
CA THR A 12 2.52 19.90 -13.44
C THR A 12 3.09 19.40 -12.11
N THR A 13 2.29 18.80 -11.23
CA THR A 13 2.78 18.27 -9.95
C THR A 13 3.66 17.05 -10.16
N PHE A 14 3.30 16.14 -11.08
CA PHE A 14 4.13 14.99 -11.45
C PHE A 14 5.42 15.44 -12.13
N LEU A 15 5.34 16.35 -13.10
CA LEU A 15 6.52 16.83 -13.81
C LEU A 15 7.47 17.56 -12.87
N THR A 16 6.96 18.41 -11.97
CA THR A 16 7.80 19.12 -10.98
C THR A 16 8.45 18.21 -9.96
N THR A 17 7.76 17.16 -9.49
CA THR A 17 8.37 16.17 -8.57
C THR A 17 9.39 15.29 -9.27
N PHE A 18 9.12 14.86 -10.50
CA PHE A 18 10.05 14.09 -11.32
C PHE A 18 11.30 14.90 -11.70
N THR A 19 11.12 16.17 -12.07
CA THR A 19 12.24 17.08 -12.39
C THR A 19 13.08 17.39 -11.16
N ARG A 20 12.48 17.51 -9.97
CA ARG A 20 13.21 17.66 -8.71
C ARG A 20 14.00 16.39 -8.33
N ALA A 21 13.42 15.21 -8.52
CA ALA A 21 14.09 13.94 -8.24
C ALA A 21 15.28 13.70 -9.19
N SER A 22 15.13 14.05 -10.46
CA SER A 22 16.21 13.96 -11.46
C SER A 22 17.30 15.00 -11.24
N ALA A 23 16.95 16.26 -10.93
CA ALA A 23 17.92 17.29 -10.55
C ALA A 23 18.69 16.94 -9.27
N LEU A 24 18.00 16.39 -8.25
CA LEU A 24 18.66 15.86 -7.05
C LEU A 24 19.59 14.71 -7.38
N SER A 25 19.20 13.81 -8.28
CA SER A 25 20.06 12.70 -8.70
C SER A 25 21.33 13.19 -9.40
N ALA A 26 21.21 14.19 -10.28
CA ALA A 26 22.35 14.81 -10.96
C ALA A 26 23.28 15.57 -9.99
N LEU A 27 22.71 16.27 -8.99
CA LEU A 27 23.48 16.93 -7.93
C LEU A 27 24.19 15.94 -7.00
N LEU A 28 23.59 14.76 -6.77
CA LEU A 28 24.18 13.71 -5.94
C LEU A 28 25.27 12.88 -6.65
N GLU A 29 25.36 12.99 -7.98
CA GLU A 29 26.45 12.44 -8.80
C GLU A 29 27.70 13.34 -8.83
N GLU A 30 27.60 14.58 -8.33
CA GLU A 30 28.70 15.53 -8.29
C GLU A 30 29.75 15.12 -7.24
N LYS A 31 31.03 15.11 -7.63
CA LYS A 31 32.12 14.45 -6.87
C LYS A 31 32.58 15.19 -5.60
N ASP A 32 32.05 16.38 -5.33
CA ASP A 32 32.48 17.27 -4.24
C ASP A 32 31.45 17.40 -3.09
N LEU A 33 30.68 16.33 -2.83
CA LEU A 33 29.72 16.33 -1.73
C LEU A 33 30.40 16.04 -0.38
N PRO A 34 30.00 16.74 0.71
CA PRO A 34 30.56 16.52 2.03
C PRO A 34 30.33 15.07 2.51
N HIS A 35 31.34 14.48 3.13
CA HIS A 35 31.33 13.08 3.59
C HIS A 35 30.15 12.73 4.53
N SER A 36 29.54 13.72 5.20
CA SER A 36 28.33 13.54 6.01
C SER A 36 27.10 13.10 5.23
N LEU A 37 27.07 13.32 3.90
CA LEU A 37 25.96 12.92 3.01
C LEU A 37 26.21 11.59 2.30
N SER A 38 27.39 10.99 2.44
CA SER A 38 27.76 9.71 1.79
C SER A 38 26.79 8.57 2.09
N SER A 39 26.30 8.48 3.32
CA SER A 39 25.30 7.48 3.73
C SER A 39 23.94 7.72 3.06
N LEU A 40 23.57 8.99 2.85
CA LEU A 40 22.35 9.39 2.16
C LEU A 40 22.45 9.13 0.66
N ILE A 41 23.59 9.43 0.03
CA ILE A 41 23.90 9.15 -1.38
C ILE A 41 23.82 7.64 -1.65
N THR A 42 24.39 6.81 -0.77
CA THR A 42 24.30 5.34 -0.87
C THR A 42 22.84 4.84 -0.78
N ASN A 43 22.00 5.54 -0.01
CA ASN A 43 20.58 5.24 0.11
C ASN A 43 19.74 5.79 -1.06
N VAL A 44 20.17 6.83 -1.76
CA VAL A 44 19.44 7.38 -2.90
C VAL A 44 19.86 6.70 -4.22
N MET A 45 21.16 6.45 -4.41
CA MET A 45 21.74 5.95 -5.68
C MET A 45 21.73 4.44 -5.85
N LYS A 46 21.46 3.63 -4.81
CA LYS A 46 21.18 2.20 -5.00
C LYS A 46 19.78 2.03 -5.59
N THR A 47 19.65 2.31 -6.88
CA THR A 47 18.59 1.78 -7.74
C THR A 47 18.91 0.30 -7.98
N GLN A 48 18.32 -0.57 -7.17
CA GLN A 48 18.30 -1.99 -7.52
C GLN A 48 17.51 -2.13 -8.84
N PRO A 49 18.04 -2.86 -9.84
CA PRO A 49 17.27 -3.17 -11.03
C PRO A 49 16.00 -3.93 -10.62
N ALA A 50 14.92 -3.68 -11.36
CA ALA A 50 13.61 -4.29 -11.14
C ALA A 50 13.74 -5.81 -10.95
N PRO A 51 13.06 -6.43 -9.96
CA PRO A 51 13.11 -7.87 -9.83
C PRO A 51 12.39 -8.53 -11.02
N THR A 52 13.11 -9.49 -11.60
CA THR A 52 12.72 -10.40 -12.66
C THR A 52 11.45 -11.19 -12.31
N ASP A 53 10.71 -11.51 -13.37
CA ASP A 53 9.42 -12.21 -13.49
C ASP A 53 8.83 -12.96 -12.28
N LEU A 54 7.52 -12.76 -12.15
CA LEU A 54 6.62 -13.40 -11.21
C LEU A 54 6.52 -14.92 -11.52
N ASP A 55 7.34 -15.73 -10.85
CA ASP A 55 7.21 -17.19 -10.90
C ASP A 55 5.86 -17.63 -10.32
N SER A 56 4.92 -17.90 -11.23
CA SER A 56 3.57 -18.38 -10.93
C SER A 56 3.60 -19.90 -10.68
N LYS A 57 4.22 -20.31 -9.56
CA LYS A 57 4.10 -21.70 -9.10
C LYS A 57 2.71 -21.94 -8.50
N THR A 58 1.99 -22.87 -9.11
CA THR A 58 0.66 -23.32 -8.71
C THR A 58 0.74 -24.07 -7.37
N THR A 59 0.63 -23.37 -6.26
CA THR A 59 0.74 -23.95 -4.92
C THR A 59 -0.56 -24.65 -4.51
N ARG A 60 -0.50 -25.95 -4.18
CA ARG A 60 -1.62 -26.71 -3.60
C ARG A 60 -2.14 -26.01 -2.33
N LEU A 61 -3.46 -25.95 -2.14
CA LEU A 61 -4.15 -25.30 -1.00
C LEU A 61 -3.60 -25.72 0.39
N SER A 62 -3.05 -26.93 0.53
CA SER A 62 -2.48 -27.45 1.78
C SER A 62 -1.21 -26.72 2.25
N TYR A 63 -0.46 -26.09 1.33
CA TYR A 63 0.78 -25.38 1.65
C TYR A 63 0.60 -23.87 1.78
N GLN A 64 -0.63 -23.38 1.62
CA GLN A 64 -0.88 -21.96 1.79
C GLN A 64 -0.83 -21.59 3.28
N PRO A 65 -0.10 -20.51 3.64
CA PRO A 65 -0.13 -19.98 4.99
C PRO A 65 -1.55 -19.53 5.34
N SER A 66 -1.85 -19.54 6.63
CA SER A 66 -3.11 -19.01 7.16
C SER A 66 -2.91 -17.54 7.56
N LEU A 67 -3.92 -16.71 7.32
CA LEU A 67 -3.99 -15.35 7.86
C LEU A 67 -4.06 -15.41 9.39
N SER A 68 -3.58 -14.36 10.05
CA SER A 68 -3.86 -14.16 11.47
C SER A 68 -5.34 -13.88 11.69
N ASP A 69 -5.85 -14.19 12.89
CA ASP A 69 -7.28 -14.01 13.22
C ASP A 69 -7.74 -12.56 13.01
N HIS A 70 -6.89 -11.59 13.35
CA HIS A 70 -7.17 -10.18 13.15
C HIS A 70 -7.34 -9.84 11.66
N VAL A 71 -6.42 -10.28 10.80
CA VAL A 71 -6.49 -10.00 9.36
C VAL A 71 -7.65 -10.75 8.71
N LEU A 72 -7.94 -11.98 9.15
CA LEU A 72 -9.10 -12.74 8.68
C LEU A 72 -10.41 -12.03 9.02
N LYS A 73 -10.54 -11.48 10.24
CA LYS A 73 -11.72 -10.70 10.64
C LYS A 73 -11.90 -9.47 9.74
N LEU A 74 -10.84 -8.69 9.54
CA LEU A 74 -10.87 -7.52 8.65
C LEU A 74 -11.24 -7.92 7.22
N LEU A 75 -10.68 -9.01 6.70
CA LEU A 75 -11.00 -9.53 5.37
C LEU A 75 -12.49 -9.86 5.23
N VAL A 76 -13.08 -10.56 6.21
CA VAL A 76 -14.51 -10.89 6.19
C VAL A 76 -15.38 -9.64 6.22
N GLU A 77 -15.04 -8.66 7.06
CA GLU A 77 -15.74 -7.37 7.11
C GLU A 77 -15.69 -6.68 5.75
N GLN A 78 -14.52 -6.59 5.12
CA GLN A 78 -14.36 -5.99 3.80
C GLN A 78 -15.13 -6.74 2.70
N ILE A 79 -15.08 -8.07 2.68
CA ILE A 79 -15.83 -8.90 1.73
C ILE A 79 -17.34 -8.64 1.83
N ASN A 80 -17.87 -8.51 3.06
CA ASN A 80 -19.28 -8.21 3.29
C ASN A 80 -19.66 -6.77 2.92
N MET A 81 -18.72 -5.83 2.91
CA MET A 81 -18.96 -4.45 2.44
C MET A 81 -19.00 -4.34 0.91
N ILE A 82 -18.13 -5.06 0.20
CA ILE A 82 -18.03 -4.98 -1.28
C ILE A 82 -18.98 -5.94 -2.02
N GLY A 83 -19.47 -6.96 -1.33
CA GLY A 83 -20.22 -8.07 -1.91
C GLY A 83 -21.59 -8.27 -1.25
N PRO A 84 -22.28 -9.36 -1.59
CA PRO A 84 -23.46 -9.74 -0.82
C PRO A 84 -23.04 -10.04 0.64
N PRO A 85 -23.87 -9.64 1.62
CA PRO A 85 -23.58 -9.90 3.03
C PRO A 85 -23.61 -11.41 3.33
N ASN A 86 -23.32 -11.77 4.59
CA ASN A 86 -23.39 -13.14 5.13
C ASN A 86 -22.17 -14.04 4.86
N HIS A 87 -21.02 -13.46 4.58
CA HIS A 87 -19.75 -14.19 4.68
C HIS A 87 -19.29 -14.25 6.14
N LEU A 88 -18.74 -15.38 6.55
CA LEU A 88 -18.20 -15.55 7.90
C LEU A 88 -17.05 -16.56 7.94
N PRO A 89 -16.16 -16.47 8.94
CA PRO A 89 -15.06 -17.40 9.12
C PRO A 89 -15.52 -18.87 9.12
N SER A 90 -14.73 -19.75 8.52
CA SER A 90 -15.11 -21.16 8.32
C SER A 90 -15.34 -21.91 9.63
N ASP A 91 -14.55 -21.61 10.65
CA ASP A 91 -14.71 -22.12 12.02
C ASP A 91 -16.08 -21.73 12.61
N GLN A 92 -16.52 -20.49 12.41
CA GLN A 92 -17.86 -20.04 12.83
C GLN A 92 -18.96 -20.70 11.97
N TYR A 93 -18.73 -20.87 10.66
CA TYR A 93 -19.69 -21.54 9.78
C TYR A 93 -19.97 -22.98 10.22
N HIS A 94 -18.93 -23.70 10.64
CA HIS A 94 -19.07 -25.08 11.10
C HIS A 94 -19.88 -25.21 12.38
N GLN A 95 -19.93 -24.16 13.21
CA GLN A 95 -20.74 -24.10 14.43
C GLN A 95 -22.23 -23.83 14.17
N LEU A 96 -22.60 -23.40 12.95
CA LEU A 96 -23.99 -23.15 12.60
C LEU A 96 -24.80 -24.45 12.45
N THR A 97 -26.07 -24.37 12.85
CA THR A 97 -27.06 -25.42 12.60
C THR A 97 -27.30 -25.58 11.09
N ARG A 98 -27.73 -26.78 10.66
CA ARG A 98 -27.99 -27.08 9.24
C ARG A 98 -29.01 -26.13 8.60
N ALA A 99 -29.99 -25.65 9.37
CA ALA A 99 -30.98 -24.69 8.90
C ALA A 99 -30.35 -23.32 8.56
N ASN A 100 -29.40 -22.86 9.38
CA ASN A 100 -28.78 -21.54 9.23
C ASN A 100 -27.67 -21.53 8.17
N ARG A 101 -27.01 -22.69 7.91
CA ARG A 101 -25.89 -22.81 6.95
C ARG A 101 -26.22 -22.39 5.52
N ASN A 102 -27.50 -22.42 5.12
CA ASN A 102 -27.92 -22.02 3.77
C ASN A 102 -27.89 -20.50 3.57
N SER A 103 -27.89 -19.73 4.65
CA SER A 103 -27.91 -18.26 4.62
C SER A 103 -26.53 -17.63 4.65
N PHE A 104 -25.47 -18.43 4.86
CA PHE A 104 -24.11 -17.94 5.08
C PHE A 104 -23.08 -18.62 4.17
N HIS A 105 -21.96 -17.94 3.97
CA HIS A 105 -20.86 -18.41 3.12
C HIS A 105 -19.54 -18.46 3.91
N PRO A 106 -18.87 -19.63 3.97
CA PRO A 106 -17.62 -19.76 4.72
C PRO A 106 -16.46 -19.07 3.99
N ILE A 107 -15.66 -18.32 4.75
CA ILE A 107 -14.38 -17.75 4.35
C ILE A 107 -13.29 -18.48 5.13
N ASN A 108 -12.30 -19.03 4.44
CA ASN A 108 -11.14 -19.62 5.08
C ASN A 108 -9.98 -18.61 5.13
N GLY A 109 -9.06 -18.81 6.07
CA GLY A 109 -7.86 -17.97 6.21
C GLY A 109 -6.74 -18.30 5.23
N LYS A 110 -6.90 -19.24 4.30
CA LYS A 110 -5.84 -19.60 3.35
C LYS A 110 -5.70 -18.51 2.30
N HIS A 111 -4.46 -18.13 2.02
CA HIS A 111 -4.15 -17.06 1.09
C HIS A 111 -2.86 -17.36 0.32
N THR A 112 -2.69 -16.68 -0.81
CA THR A 112 -1.41 -16.66 -1.53
C THR A 112 -0.70 -15.35 -1.17
N PRO A 113 0.34 -15.36 -0.33
CA PRO A 113 1.10 -14.15 -0.04
C PRO A 113 1.85 -13.68 -1.28
N LEU A 114 1.95 -12.36 -1.44
CA LEU A 114 2.71 -11.69 -2.48
C LEU A 114 3.72 -10.75 -1.84
N LYS A 115 4.94 -10.73 -2.36
CA LYS A 115 5.94 -9.71 -2.00
C LYS A 115 5.70 -8.39 -2.72
N GLN A 116 5.18 -8.47 -3.94
CA GLN A 116 4.91 -7.33 -4.81
C GLN A 116 3.65 -7.57 -5.63
N TYR A 117 2.98 -6.49 -6.00
CA TYR A 117 1.83 -6.50 -6.90
C TYR A 117 1.92 -5.31 -7.86
N ARG A 118 1.75 -5.56 -9.16
CA ARG A 118 1.79 -4.54 -10.19
C ARG A 118 0.38 -4.24 -10.68
N ASN A 119 0.00 -2.97 -10.71
CA ASN A 119 -1.24 -2.48 -11.29
C ASN A 119 -0.91 -1.41 -12.32
N GLY A 120 -0.98 -1.76 -13.61
CA GLY A 120 -0.47 -0.90 -14.69
C GLY A 120 1.02 -0.62 -14.51
N ASP A 121 1.37 0.66 -14.37
CA ASP A 121 2.75 1.12 -14.20
C ASP A 121 3.19 1.26 -12.73
N ILE A 122 2.28 1.03 -11.79
CA ILE A 122 2.57 1.14 -10.36
C ILE A 122 2.87 -0.26 -9.79
N THR A 123 4.04 -0.40 -9.18
CA THR A 123 4.39 -1.58 -8.39
C THR A 123 4.21 -1.26 -6.92
N TYR A 124 3.43 -2.06 -6.21
CA TYR A 124 3.29 -2.03 -4.76
C TYR A 124 4.14 -3.14 -4.15
N SER A 125 4.89 -2.84 -3.09
CA SER A 125 5.73 -3.83 -2.40
C SER A 125 5.38 -3.92 -0.92
N THR A 126 5.55 -5.10 -0.32
CA THR A 126 5.63 -5.18 1.15
C THR A 126 6.89 -4.50 1.65
N SER A 127 6.88 -4.04 2.90
CA SER A 127 8.05 -3.41 3.53
C SER A 127 9.29 -4.32 3.57
N GLU A 128 9.08 -5.63 3.72
CA GLU A 128 10.14 -6.63 3.65
C GLU A 128 10.76 -6.72 2.25
N ALA A 129 9.96 -6.65 1.20
CA ALA A 129 10.42 -6.78 -0.17
C ALA A 129 11.10 -5.51 -0.69
N ASN A 130 10.49 -4.35 -0.42
CA ASN A 130 11.05 -3.05 -0.75
C ASN A 130 10.45 -1.97 0.16
N SER A 131 11.15 -1.65 1.24
CA SER A 131 10.73 -0.64 2.22
C SER A 131 10.56 0.77 1.64
N ARG A 132 11.20 1.09 0.52
CA ARG A 132 11.05 2.39 -0.14
C ARG A 132 9.77 2.50 -0.95
N ASN A 133 9.27 1.36 -1.43
CA ASN A 133 8.09 1.28 -2.27
C ASN A 133 6.93 0.54 -1.58
N SER A 134 6.91 0.61 -0.25
CA SER A 134 5.84 0.08 0.60
C SER A 134 5.01 1.18 1.25
N LEU A 135 5.38 2.46 1.11
CA LEU A 135 4.60 3.57 1.63
C LEU A 135 3.51 3.94 0.61
N VAL A 136 2.27 4.00 1.08
CA VAL A 136 1.11 4.36 0.26
C VAL A 136 0.34 5.52 0.89
N LYS A 137 -0.26 6.34 0.02
CA LYS A 137 -1.26 7.32 0.41
C LYS A 137 -2.65 6.67 0.33
N LEU A 138 -3.46 6.85 1.37
CA LEU A 138 -4.82 6.35 1.45
C LEU A 138 -5.81 7.41 0.97
N ASP A 139 -6.87 6.95 0.31
CA ASP A 139 -7.94 7.82 -0.19
C ASP A 139 -8.78 8.41 0.95
N ASP A 140 -9.42 9.54 0.65
CA ASP A 140 -10.08 10.43 1.61
C ASP A 140 -11.42 9.87 2.14
N THR A 141 -11.86 8.72 1.64
CA THR A 141 -13.20 8.17 1.84
C THR A 141 -13.38 7.32 3.09
N GLY A 142 -12.38 7.23 3.96
CA GLY A 142 -12.51 6.41 5.18
C GLY A 142 -11.45 6.63 6.27
N PHE A 143 -10.45 7.48 6.05
CA PHE A 143 -9.37 7.73 7.00
C PHE A 143 -9.38 9.18 7.44
N ALA A 144 -9.22 9.41 8.75
CA ALA A 144 -8.98 10.76 9.27
C ALA A 144 -7.72 11.35 8.62
N ASP A 145 -7.65 12.69 8.51
CA ASP A 145 -6.52 13.37 7.84
C ASP A 145 -5.15 12.97 8.39
N CYS A 146 -5.10 12.59 9.67
CA CYS A 146 -3.90 12.13 10.35
C CYS A 146 -3.44 10.71 10.00
N HIS A 147 -4.22 9.94 9.23
CA HIS A 147 -3.91 8.55 8.83
C HIS A 147 -3.87 8.37 7.31
N ARG A 148 -3.61 9.43 6.54
CA ARG A 148 -3.58 9.39 5.07
C ARG A 148 -2.37 8.68 4.48
N PHE A 149 -1.45 8.20 5.30
CA PHE A 149 -0.27 7.47 4.87
C PHE A 149 -0.13 6.19 5.69
N GLY A 150 0.36 5.14 5.06
CA GLY A 150 0.61 3.87 5.72
C GLY A 150 1.61 3.00 4.99
N PHE A 151 2.15 2.02 5.69
CA PHE A 151 3.00 0.99 5.09
C PHE A 151 2.19 -0.24 4.72
N ILE A 152 2.47 -0.79 3.55
CA ILE A 152 2.00 -2.11 3.16
C ILE A 152 2.79 -3.14 3.97
N GLU A 153 2.14 -3.76 4.95
CA GLU A 153 2.72 -4.87 5.69
C GLU A 153 2.61 -6.16 4.88
N ASN A 154 1.41 -6.48 4.39
CA ASN A 154 1.16 -7.70 3.63
C ASN A 154 0.39 -7.40 2.35
N ILE A 155 0.73 -8.13 1.29
CA ILE A 155 -0.06 -8.23 0.07
C ILE A 155 -0.42 -9.70 -0.10
N PHE A 156 -1.68 -10.01 -0.39
CA PHE A 156 -2.07 -11.40 -0.65
C PHE A 156 -3.26 -11.51 -1.59
N VAL A 157 -3.33 -12.63 -2.31
CA VAL A 157 -4.49 -13.00 -3.10
C VAL A 157 -5.38 -13.91 -2.27
N HIS A 158 -6.67 -13.61 -2.25
CA HIS A 158 -7.70 -14.43 -1.62
C HIS A 158 -8.85 -14.68 -2.59
N SER A 159 -9.43 -15.89 -2.52
CA SER A 159 -10.60 -16.26 -3.30
C SER A 159 -11.74 -16.69 -2.38
N TYR A 160 -12.94 -16.23 -2.69
CA TYR A 160 -14.16 -16.63 -1.99
C TYR A 160 -15.30 -16.90 -2.97
N GLN A 161 -16.30 -17.64 -2.52
CA GLN A 161 -17.52 -17.91 -3.29
C GLN A 161 -18.65 -17.03 -2.81
N THR A 162 -19.39 -16.48 -3.76
CA THR A 162 -20.62 -15.72 -3.50
C THR A 162 -21.86 -16.63 -3.49
N ALA A 163 -23.02 -16.10 -3.08
CA ALA A 163 -24.31 -16.80 -3.09
C ALA A 163 -24.64 -17.48 -4.43
N ASN A 164 -24.23 -16.87 -5.55
CA ASN A 164 -24.47 -17.40 -6.89
C ASN A 164 -23.46 -18.47 -7.32
N LYS A 165 -22.66 -19.01 -6.38
CA LYS A 165 -21.54 -19.94 -6.61
C LYS A 165 -20.45 -19.39 -7.53
N VAL A 166 -20.45 -18.09 -7.77
CA VAL A 166 -19.39 -17.41 -8.52
C VAL A 166 -18.19 -17.22 -7.59
N ARG A 167 -17.04 -17.72 -8.04
CA ARG A 167 -15.76 -17.49 -7.38
C ARG A 167 -15.26 -16.09 -7.70
N LYS A 168 -15.02 -15.29 -6.68
CA LYS A 168 -14.34 -14.00 -6.76
C LYS A 168 -12.91 -14.15 -6.25
N THR A 169 -11.98 -13.47 -6.91
CA THR A 169 -10.56 -13.44 -6.52
C THR A 169 -10.11 -11.99 -6.50
N HIS A 170 -9.51 -11.60 -5.38
CA HIS A 170 -9.05 -10.24 -5.16
C HIS A 170 -7.64 -10.25 -4.56
N THR A 171 -6.88 -9.21 -4.89
CA THR A 171 -5.64 -8.87 -4.21
C THR A 171 -5.97 -7.90 -3.08
N TRP A 172 -5.51 -8.23 -1.88
CA TRP A 172 -5.75 -7.48 -0.66
C TRP A 172 -4.44 -6.91 -0.12
N PHE A 173 -4.54 -5.75 0.50
CA PHE A 173 -3.44 -5.05 1.14
C PHE A 173 -3.76 -4.90 2.62
N VAL A 174 -2.83 -5.33 3.47
CA VAL A 174 -2.84 -4.99 4.89
C VAL A 174 -1.96 -3.77 5.06
N ILE A 175 -2.58 -2.67 5.46
CA ILE A 175 -1.91 -1.39 5.59
C ILE A 175 -1.84 -1.02 7.07
N LYS A 176 -0.62 -0.78 7.54
CA LYS A 176 -0.38 -0.19 8.85
C LYS A 176 -0.30 1.33 8.70
N PRO A 177 -1.28 2.09 9.20
CA PRO A 177 -1.25 3.55 9.11
C PRO A 177 -0.05 4.10 9.89
N LEU A 178 0.54 5.17 9.36
CA LEU A 178 1.53 5.96 10.09
C LEU A 178 0.87 6.65 11.27
N GLN A 179 1.65 6.85 12.34
CA GLN A 179 1.16 7.62 13.46
C GLN A 179 1.01 9.09 13.07
N PRO A 180 -0.05 9.78 13.57
CA PRO A 180 -0.18 11.21 13.42
C PRO A 180 1.07 11.92 13.94
N ILE A 181 1.51 12.98 13.27
CA ILE A 181 2.49 13.89 13.87
C ILE A 181 1.81 14.55 15.09
N PRO A 182 2.37 14.40 16.31
CA PRO A 182 1.83 15.07 17.49
C PRO A 182 1.72 16.57 17.26
N GLN A 183 0.55 17.15 17.56
CA GLN A 183 0.31 18.60 17.38
C GLN A 183 1.23 19.47 18.27
N SER A 184 1.84 18.88 19.30
CA SER A 184 2.83 19.52 20.16
C SER A 184 4.19 19.71 19.48
N LEU A 185 4.49 18.97 18.41
CA LEU A 185 5.72 19.14 17.64
C LEU A 185 5.53 20.26 16.62
N LYS A 186 6.26 21.37 16.82
CA LYS A 186 6.32 22.46 15.85
C LYS A 186 6.80 21.89 14.52
N ASN A 187 5.99 22.03 13.46
CA ASN A 187 6.36 21.57 12.12
C ASN A 187 7.69 22.23 11.69
N PRO A 188 8.80 21.47 11.57
CA PRO A 188 10.12 22.03 11.29
C PRO A 188 10.22 22.62 9.88
N PHE A 189 9.27 22.29 9.01
CA PHE A 189 9.19 22.77 7.63
C PHE A 189 8.21 23.93 7.46
N ARG A 190 7.57 24.40 8.54
CA ARG A 190 6.65 25.55 8.48
C ARG A 190 7.33 26.83 8.00
N GLU A 191 8.63 26.93 8.27
CA GLU A 191 9.47 28.10 7.94
C GLU A 191 10.22 27.93 6.61
N LEU A 192 10.14 26.78 5.91
CA LEU A 192 10.79 26.59 4.59
C LEU A 192 10.23 27.49 3.47
N LYS A 193 9.06 28.11 3.69
CA LYS A 193 8.52 29.13 2.79
C LYS A 193 8.97 30.55 3.15
N SER A 194 9.75 30.74 4.22
CA SER A 194 10.40 32.01 4.49
C SER A 194 11.72 32.05 3.69
N PRO A 195 11.91 33.03 2.80
CA PRO A 195 13.19 33.27 2.18
C PRO A 195 14.10 33.94 3.20
N ALA A 196 14.61 33.19 4.17
CA ALA A 196 15.61 33.66 5.12
C ALA A 196 16.97 33.01 4.82
N MET A 197 17.44 33.20 3.58
CA MET A 197 18.86 33.16 3.23
C MET A 197 19.03 33.73 1.82
N GLN A 198 18.79 35.04 1.69
CA GLN A 198 19.53 35.82 0.70
C GLN A 198 20.82 36.22 1.44
N ILE A 199 21.88 35.45 1.21
CA ILE A 199 23.23 35.89 1.57
C ILE A 199 23.56 36.93 0.49
N ASP A 200 23.60 38.21 0.87
CA ASP A 200 24.21 39.25 0.05
C ASP A 200 25.67 38.84 -0.21
N LEU A 201 26.01 38.61 -1.47
CA LEU A 201 27.36 38.61 -2.01
C LEU A 201 27.48 39.76 -2.99
#